data_AF-K1QHH7-F1
#
_entry.id   AF-K1QHH7-F1
#
_cell.length_a   1.000
_cell.length_b   1.000
_cell.length_c   1.000
_cell.angle_alpha   90.00
_cell.angle_beta   90.00
_cell.angle_gamma   90.00
#
_symmetry.space_group_name_H-M   'P 1'
#
loop_
_entity.id
_entity.type
_entity.pdbx_description
1 polymer ?
#
loop_
_entity_poly.entity_id
_entity_poly.type
_entity_poly.pdbx_seq_one_letter_code
_entity_poly.pdbx_strand_id
1 'polypeptide(L)'
;MTKYFLLCYCVCVSLYLVVGVHDKIIYDISTQPKCIEVMKPRTLQCQWHIGLYSNMDYLMLKGKIAAYKIMWFSGAWSRWYVPGINDLDGKFNINPVTCGEFPQKGNTMRRMWSYFYDHTHKYILCSS
;
A
#
# COMPACT_ATOMS: atom_id res chain seq x y z
N MET A 1 -31.83 -49.45 41.98
CA MET A 1 -32.10 -48.07 41.53
C MET A 1 -30.75 -47.40 41.24
N THR A 2 -29.99 -47.97 40.29
CA THR A 2 -28.51 -47.89 40.29
C THR A 2 -27.89 -47.82 38.89
N LYS A 3 -28.70 -47.61 37.85
CA LYS A 3 -28.23 -47.55 36.44
C LYS A 3 -28.13 -46.13 35.86
N TYR A 4 -28.70 -45.11 36.52
CA TYR A 4 -28.73 -43.73 36.02
C TYR A 4 -27.55 -42.86 36.50
N PHE A 5 -26.83 -43.28 37.55
CA PHE A 5 -25.71 -42.50 38.09
C PHE A 5 -24.40 -42.64 37.29
N LEU A 6 -24.20 -43.75 36.57
CA LEU A 6 -22.96 -43.99 35.81
C LEU A 6 -22.93 -43.25 34.46
N LEU A 7 -24.08 -43.01 33.82
CA LEU A 7 -24.12 -42.35 32.51
C LEU A 7 -23.79 -40.85 32.60
N CYS A 8 -24.10 -40.20 33.72
CA CYS A 8 -23.86 -38.76 33.89
C CYS A 8 -22.36 -38.42 34.07
N TYR A 9 -21.57 -39.36 34.61
CA TYR A 9 -20.15 -39.14 34.89
C TYR A 9 -19.29 -39.20 33.62
N CYS A 10 -19.61 -40.08 32.66
CA CYS A 10 -18.86 -40.20 31.41
C CYS A 10 -19.03 -39.01 30.45
N VAL A 11 -20.19 -38.34 30.45
CA VAL A 11 -20.44 -37.18 29.58
C VAL A 11 -19.76 -35.92 30.14
N CYS A 12 -19.65 -35.77 31.46
CA CYS A 12 -18.94 -34.64 32.05
C CYS A 12 -17.41 -34.74 31.86
N VAL A 13 -16.81 -35.95 31.95
CA VAL A 13 -15.35 -36.12 31.79
C VAL A 13 -14.89 -35.90 30.35
N SER A 14 -15.75 -36.12 29.35
CA SER A 14 -15.41 -35.92 27.94
C SER A 14 -15.48 -34.45 27.49
N LEU A 15 -16.16 -33.57 28.23
CA LEU A 15 -16.24 -32.13 27.93
C LEU A 15 -15.05 -31.31 28.48
N TYR A 16 -14.27 -31.85 29.43
CA TYR A 16 -13.11 -31.13 29.99
C TYR A 16 -11.82 -31.25 29.16
N LEU A 17 -11.77 -32.13 28.15
CA LEU A 17 -10.54 -32.37 27.38
C LEU A 17 -10.40 -31.55 26.09
N VAL A 18 -11.39 -30.72 25.73
CA VAL A 18 -11.33 -29.86 24.53
C VAL A 18 -11.19 -28.38 24.90
N VAL A 19 -10.65 -28.09 26.09
CA VAL A 19 -10.29 -26.72 26.48
C VAL A 19 -8.82 -26.50 26.15
N GLY A 20 -8.55 -25.77 25.07
CA GLY A 20 -7.33 -24.97 25.00
C GLY A 20 -6.25 -25.35 23.99
N VAL A 21 -6.60 -25.92 22.82
CA VAL A 21 -5.71 -25.74 21.66
C VAL A 21 -6.02 -24.37 21.06
N HIS A 22 -5.51 -23.32 21.71
CA HIS A 22 -5.37 -22.04 21.02
C HIS A 22 -4.31 -22.24 19.96
N ASP A 23 -4.69 -22.23 18.68
CA ASP A 23 -3.75 -22.15 17.57
C ASP A 23 -2.97 -20.83 17.70
N LYS A 24 -1.87 -20.87 18.46
CA LYS A 24 -0.90 -19.78 18.53
C LYS A 24 -0.11 -19.81 17.23
N ILE A 25 -0.67 -19.17 16.20
CA ILE A 25 0.05 -18.91 14.97
C ILE A 25 1.10 -17.83 15.28
N ILE A 26 2.37 -18.22 15.30
CA ILE A 26 3.50 -17.31 15.38
C ILE A 26 3.88 -16.95 13.95
N TYR A 27 3.65 -15.70 13.56
CA TYR A 27 4.08 -15.20 12.26
C TYR A 27 5.52 -14.70 12.36
N ASP A 28 6.42 -15.26 11.54
CA ASP A 28 7.73 -14.69 11.33
C ASP A 28 7.62 -13.49 10.38
N ILE A 29 7.72 -12.29 10.95
CA ILE A 29 7.67 -11.02 10.21
C ILE A 29 9.07 -10.50 9.84
N SER A 30 10.14 -11.25 10.14
CA SER A 30 11.52 -10.81 9.91
C SER A 30 11.85 -10.58 8.43
N THR A 31 11.10 -11.23 7.53
CA THR A 31 11.24 -11.11 6.08
C THR A 31 10.39 -10.00 5.47
N GLN A 32 9.51 -9.35 6.25
CA GLN A 32 8.68 -8.26 5.74
C GLN A 32 9.53 -6.99 5.52
N PRO A 33 9.29 -6.25 4.43
CA PRO A 33 10.02 -5.03 4.17
C PRO A 33 9.70 -3.99 5.25
N LYS A 34 10.74 -3.29 5.71
CA LYS A 34 10.57 -2.17 6.64
C LYS A 34 10.03 -0.98 5.85
N CYS A 35 8.88 -0.46 6.29
CA CYS A 35 8.22 0.65 5.63
C CYS A 35 8.14 1.88 6.53
N ILE A 36 8.30 3.06 5.95
CA ILE A 36 8.20 4.34 6.63
C ILE A 36 7.19 5.24 5.93
N GLU A 37 6.39 5.98 6.71
CA GLU A 37 5.56 7.05 6.15
C GLU A 37 6.40 8.32 6.01
N VAL A 38 6.39 8.91 4.82
CA VAL A 38 7.14 10.12 4.49
C VAL A 38 6.19 11.16 3.93
N MET A 39 6.33 12.39 4.40
CA MET A 39 5.64 13.57 3.85
C MET A 39 6.65 14.48 3.16
N LYS A 40 6.32 14.96 1.96
CA LYS A 40 7.17 15.85 1.17
C LYS A 40 6.35 16.99 0.58
N PRO A 41 6.93 18.20 0.45
CA PRO A 41 6.36 19.22 -0.41
C PRO A 41 6.45 18.77 -1.87
N ARG A 42 5.94 19.59 -2.79
CA ARG A 42 6.13 19.39 -4.23
C ARG A 42 7.61 19.22 -4.58
N THR A 43 7.92 18.32 -5.51
CA THR A 43 9.30 17.98 -5.87
C THR A 43 9.87 18.86 -6.99
N LEU A 44 9.02 19.37 -7.88
CA LEU A 44 9.40 19.99 -9.17
C LEU A 44 10.27 19.10 -10.08
N GLN A 45 10.33 17.79 -9.80
CA GLN A 45 11.08 16.83 -10.61
C GLN A 45 10.18 16.28 -11.70
N CYS A 46 10.50 16.60 -12.96
CA CYS A 46 9.61 16.30 -14.08
C CYS A 46 9.41 14.78 -14.31
N GLN A 47 10.29 13.93 -13.77
CA GLN A 47 10.14 12.47 -13.72
C GLN A 47 8.86 12.02 -13.03
N TRP A 48 8.34 12.81 -12.09
CA TRP A 48 7.01 12.54 -11.53
C TRP A 48 5.93 12.96 -12.52
N HIS A 49 6.07 14.11 -13.16
CA HIS A 49 5.07 14.68 -14.07
C HIS A 49 4.70 13.74 -15.24
N ILE A 50 5.65 12.96 -15.75
CA ILE A 50 5.39 11.99 -16.83
C ILE A 50 4.47 10.84 -16.39
N GLY A 51 4.46 10.50 -15.10
CA GLY A 51 3.40 9.76 -14.43
C GLY A 51 3.16 8.29 -14.80
N LEU A 52 3.71 7.71 -15.88
CA LEU A 52 3.40 6.34 -16.31
C LEU A 52 4.46 5.27 -16.02
N TYR A 53 5.70 5.66 -15.74
CA TYR A 53 6.80 4.72 -15.53
C TYR A 53 6.62 3.94 -14.22
N SER A 54 6.31 2.65 -14.31
CA SER A 54 5.94 1.80 -13.18
C SER A 54 7.01 1.65 -12.09
N ASN A 55 8.26 2.00 -12.38
CA ASN A 55 9.40 1.91 -11.47
C ASN A 55 9.96 3.27 -11.01
N MET A 56 9.23 4.38 -11.22
CA MET A 56 9.73 5.70 -10.83
C MET A 56 9.97 5.84 -9.33
N ASP A 57 9.15 5.21 -8.50
CA ASP A 57 9.39 5.14 -7.07
C ASP A 57 10.78 4.59 -6.73
N TYR A 58 11.17 3.49 -7.35
CA TYR A 58 12.46 2.87 -7.12
C TYR A 58 13.62 3.74 -7.61
N LEU A 59 13.47 4.35 -8.80
CA LEU A 59 14.50 5.21 -9.37
C LEU A 59 14.75 6.46 -8.52
N MET A 60 13.66 7.11 -8.09
CA MET A 60 13.68 8.40 -7.40
C MET A 60 13.89 8.28 -5.88
N LEU A 61 13.34 7.24 -5.26
CA LEU A 61 13.29 7.09 -3.79
C LEU A 61 14.12 5.92 -3.26
N LYS A 62 14.70 5.09 -4.14
CA LYS A 62 15.45 3.87 -3.76
C LYS A 62 14.61 2.89 -2.92
N GLY A 63 13.33 2.80 -3.22
CA GLY A 63 12.39 1.89 -2.57
C GLY A 63 11.05 1.84 -3.32
N LYS A 64 10.12 1.03 -2.81
CA LYS A 64 8.79 0.89 -3.41
C LYS A 64 7.73 1.61 -2.61
N ILE A 65 6.89 2.40 -3.28
CA ILE A 65 5.74 3.03 -2.64
C ILE A 65 4.65 1.97 -2.48
N ALA A 66 4.26 1.68 -1.24
CA ALA A 66 3.13 0.78 -0.97
C ALA A 66 1.79 1.49 -1.16
N ALA A 67 1.70 2.74 -0.70
CA ALA A 67 0.54 3.60 -0.90
C ALA A 67 0.93 5.08 -0.80
N TYR A 68 0.15 5.96 -1.41
CA TYR A 68 0.34 7.40 -1.34
C TYR A 68 -0.95 8.21 -1.36
N LYS A 69 -0.89 9.47 -0.93
CA LYS A 69 -1.98 10.45 -1.06
C LYS A 69 -1.42 11.83 -1.33
N ILE A 70 -2.26 12.69 -1.89
CA ILE A 70 -1.90 14.02 -2.41
C ILE A 70 -2.74 15.06 -1.67
N MET A 71 -2.14 16.17 -1.26
CA MET A 71 -2.86 17.32 -0.75
C MET A 71 -3.18 18.24 -1.92
N TRP A 72 -4.46 18.42 -2.24
CA TRP A 72 -4.92 19.32 -3.29
C TRP A 72 -4.73 20.79 -2.91
N PHE A 73 -4.81 21.69 -3.89
CA PHE A 73 -4.73 23.14 -3.64
C PHE A 73 -5.79 23.67 -2.67
N SER A 74 -6.90 22.94 -2.47
CA SER A 74 -7.90 23.23 -1.44
C SER A 74 -7.43 22.93 0.00
N GLY A 75 -6.25 22.32 0.17
CA GLY A 75 -5.75 21.80 1.44
C GLY A 75 -6.30 20.41 1.81
N ALA A 76 -7.29 19.90 1.06
CA ALA A 76 -7.85 18.58 1.30
C ALA A 76 -6.91 17.46 0.80
N TRP A 77 -6.75 16.42 1.61
CA TRP A 77 -6.05 15.20 1.19
C TRP A 77 -6.96 14.33 0.32
N SER A 78 -6.38 13.69 -0.69
CA SER A 78 -7.01 12.60 -1.42
C SER A 78 -7.18 11.36 -0.52
N ARG A 79 -7.98 10.39 -1.00
CA ARG A 79 -7.89 9.00 -0.55
C ARG A 79 -6.49 8.42 -0.81
N TRP A 80 -6.19 7.29 -0.19
CA TRP A 80 -4.99 6.53 -0.50
C TRP A 80 -5.08 5.90 -1.90
N TYR A 81 -3.96 5.97 -2.60
CA TYR A 81 -3.69 5.35 -3.88
C TYR A 81 -2.62 4.28 -3.72
N VAL A 82 -2.81 3.14 -4.37
CA VAL A 82 -1.86 2.03 -4.43
C VAL A 82 -1.36 1.94 -5.86
N PRO A 83 -0.02 2.05 -6.08
CA PRO A 83 0.55 2.03 -7.42
C PRO A 83 0.08 0.84 -8.27
N GLY A 84 -0.53 1.11 -9.42
CA GLY A 84 -1.00 0.10 -10.36
C GLY A 84 -2.37 -0.52 -10.03
N ILE A 85 -3.00 -0.15 -8.92
CA ILE A 85 -4.29 -0.73 -8.50
C ILE A 85 -5.43 0.28 -8.68
N ASN A 86 -5.33 1.45 -8.08
CA ASN A 86 -6.42 2.43 -8.06
C ASN A 86 -5.94 3.87 -8.29
N ASP A 87 -4.79 4.02 -8.94
CA ASP A 87 -4.01 5.25 -9.02
C ASP A 87 -3.86 5.81 -10.42
N LEU A 88 -4.68 5.38 -11.39
CA LEU A 88 -4.77 6.06 -12.69
C LEU A 88 -5.44 7.42 -12.53
N ASP A 89 -4.84 8.44 -13.13
CA ASP A 89 -5.44 9.78 -13.25
C ASP A 89 -6.44 9.79 -14.41
N GLY A 90 -7.54 10.52 -14.23
CA GLY A 90 -8.51 10.78 -15.30
C GLY A 90 -8.00 11.80 -16.33
N LYS A 91 -6.87 12.47 -16.07
CA LYS A 91 -6.22 13.37 -17.03
C LYS A 91 -5.17 12.64 -17.86
N PHE A 92 -5.02 13.10 -19.11
CA PHE A 92 -3.99 12.64 -20.04
C PHE A 92 -2.85 13.66 -20.12
N ASN A 93 -1.63 13.17 -20.36
CA ASN A 93 -0.53 14.01 -20.78
C ASN A 93 -0.66 14.24 -22.29
N ILE A 94 -1.25 15.37 -22.68
CA ILE A 94 -1.58 15.70 -24.08
C ILE A 94 -0.30 15.92 -24.90
N ASN A 95 0.62 16.71 -24.36
CA ASN A 95 1.85 17.07 -25.05
C ASN A 95 2.96 16.06 -24.75
N PRO A 96 3.86 15.79 -25.70
CA PRO A 96 5.08 15.05 -25.42
C PRO A 96 5.95 15.83 -24.43
N VAL A 97 6.61 15.09 -23.53
CA VAL A 97 7.54 15.65 -22.54
C VAL A 97 8.77 14.76 -22.50
N THR A 98 9.95 15.38 -22.48
CA THR A 98 11.22 14.67 -22.30
C THR A 98 11.83 15.07 -20.97
N CYS A 99 12.04 14.09 -20.10
CA CYS A 99 12.67 14.26 -18.80
C CYS A 99 14.00 13.51 -18.77
N GLY A 100 15.06 14.11 -19.33
CA GLY A 100 16.33 13.41 -19.51
C GLY A 100 16.14 12.14 -20.35
N GLU A 101 16.50 10.98 -19.80
CA GLU A 101 16.38 9.66 -20.44
C GLU A 101 14.94 9.09 -20.43
N PHE A 102 13.96 9.85 -19.95
CA PHE A 102 12.56 9.44 -19.87
C PHE A 102 11.71 10.23 -20.89
N PRO A 103 11.74 9.87 -22.20
CA PRO A 103 10.87 10.47 -23.19
C PRO A 103 9.46 9.89 -23.06
N GLN A 104 8.46 10.76 -23.01
CA GLN A 104 7.06 10.41 -23.02
C GLN A 104 6.38 11.00 -24.24
N LYS A 105 5.66 10.15 -24.99
CA LYS A 105 4.81 10.59 -26.10
C LYS A 105 3.62 11.40 -25.56
N GLY A 106 3.03 12.23 -26.41
CA GLY A 106 1.74 12.86 -26.11
C GLY A 106 0.59 11.83 -26.10
N ASN A 107 -0.57 12.27 -25.63
CA ASN A 107 -1.79 11.47 -25.47
C ASN A 107 -1.61 10.17 -24.68
N THR A 108 -0.84 10.21 -23.59
CA THR A 108 -0.68 9.04 -22.70
C THR A 108 -1.48 9.21 -21.42
N MET A 109 -1.89 8.09 -20.83
CA MET A 109 -2.36 8.06 -19.44
C MET A 109 -1.27 8.54 -18.48
N ARG A 110 -1.63 8.72 -17.21
CA ARG A 110 -0.68 8.94 -16.11
C ARG A 110 -1.28 8.43 -14.81
N ARG A 111 -0.43 8.21 -13.81
CA ARG A 111 -0.87 7.89 -12.46
C ARG A 111 -0.99 9.17 -11.62
N MET A 112 -1.78 9.11 -10.55
CA MET A 112 -2.00 10.20 -9.61
C MET A 112 -0.69 10.73 -9.00
N TRP A 113 0.35 9.92 -8.85
CA TRP A 113 1.66 10.39 -8.37
C TRP A 113 2.31 11.44 -9.27
N SER A 114 1.76 11.73 -10.46
CA SER A 114 2.25 12.81 -11.30
C SER A 114 2.14 14.17 -10.62
N TYR A 115 1.19 14.27 -9.68
CA TYR A 115 1.01 15.43 -8.83
C TYR A 115 2.10 15.58 -7.76
N PHE A 116 3.01 14.63 -7.57
CA PHE A 116 4.19 14.85 -6.72
C PHE A 116 5.10 15.96 -7.28
N TYR A 117 4.95 16.27 -8.57
CA TYR A 117 5.64 17.39 -9.21
C TYR A 117 5.25 18.73 -8.57
N ASP A 118 3.97 18.98 -8.33
CA ASP A 118 3.40 20.30 -7.99
C ASP A 118 2.59 20.34 -6.69
N HIS A 119 2.32 19.19 -6.05
CA HIS A 119 1.57 19.10 -4.80
C HIS A 119 2.39 18.52 -3.65
N THR A 120 2.06 18.97 -2.44
CA THR A 120 2.47 18.28 -1.21
C THR A 120 1.85 16.88 -1.20
N HIS A 121 2.64 15.89 -0.82
CA HIS A 121 2.23 14.49 -0.89
C HIS A 121 2.79 13.70 0.29
N LYS A 122 2.19 12.55 0.51
CA LYS A 122 2.56 11.61 1.57
C LYS A 122 2.55 10.20 0.99
N TYR A 123 3.53 9.38 1.35
CA TYR A 123 3.66 8.01 0.86
C TYR A 123 4.26 7.09 1.91
N ILE A 124 3.93 5.80 1.81
CA ILE A 124 4.54 4.71 2.58
C ILE A 124 5.62 4.09 1.70
N LEU A 125 6.89 4.31 2.05
CA LEU A 125 8.05 3.79 1.34
C LEU A 125 8.57 2.53 2.03
N CYS A 126 8.62 1.43 1.30
CA CYS A 126 9.19 0.17 1.76
C CYS A 126 10.56 -0.03 1.12
N SER A 127 11.59 -0.20 1.96
CA SER A 127 12.91 -0.61 1.48
C SER A 127 12.86 -2.09 1.09
N SER A 128 13.39 -2.40 -0.10
CA SER A 128 13.68 -3.77 -0.52
C SER A 128 14.72 -4.42 0.38
#